data_AF-K7KEE2-F1
#
_entry.id   AF-K7KEE2-F1
#
_cell.length_a   1.000
_cell.length_b   1.000
_cell.length_c   1.000
_cell.angle_alpha   90.00
_cell.angle_beta   90.00
_cell.angle_gamma   90.00
#
_symmetry.space_group_name_H-M   'P 1'
#
loop_
_entity.id
_entity.type
_entity.pdbx_description
1 polymer ?
#
loop_
_entity_poly.entity_id
_entity_poly.type
_entity_poly.pdbx_seq_one_letter_code
_entity_poly.pdbx_strand_id
1 'polypeptide(L)'
;MNSASGGDAPSRGFDTPTLDLVSTALLHAIFEHGGYTCVSMATLAENGDIRTAEAVCKRAWEQLHSVLSVWREAYSMACLLVARHHYHNGEFKDVLRVLDLGIIMGGTLLRKDLDSAIEKISEQTRKSVRVSDLGNSEHRLVDRKLGWGTKHF
;
A
#
# COMPACT_ATOMS: atom_id res chain seq x y z
N MET A 1 -34.29 9.02 17.31
CA MET A 1 -33.13 8.12 17.41
C MET A 1 -32.06 8.69 16.49
N ASN A 2 -30.91 9.06 17.05
CA ASN A 2 -29.93 9.94 16.40
C ASN A 2 -29.26 9.25 15.21
N SER A 3 -29.37 9.87 14.03
CA SER A 3 -28.52 9.60 12.88
C SER A 3 -27.10 10.07 13.21
N ALA A 4 -26.29 9.18 13.79
CA ALA A 4 -24.87 9.42 13.94
C ALA A 4 -24.24 9.41 12.54
N SER A 5 -23.72 10.57 12.13
CA SER A 5 -22.96 10.80 10.90
C SER A 5 -22.05 9.62 10.60
N GLY A 6 -22.28 8.99 9.45
CA GLY A 6 -21.25 8.22 8.78
C GLY A 6 -20.12 9.19 8.50
N GLY A 7 -19.09 9.18 9.34
CA GLY A 7 -17.82 9.78 8.99
C GLY A 7 -17.39 9.08 7.71
N ASP A 8 -17.32 9.84 6.61
CA ASP A 8 -16.72 9.39 5.36
C ASP A 8 -15.39 8.73 5.73
N ALA A 9 -15.36 7.40 5.71
CA ALA A 9 -14.12 6.68 5.82
C ALA A 9 -13.27 7.24 4.67
N PRO A 10 -12.12 7.89 4.95
CA PRO A 10 -11.29 8.43 3.88
C PRO A 10 -11.07 7.29 2.91
N SER A 11 -11.49 7.50 1.67
CA SER A 11 -11.54 6.49 0.62
C SER A 11 -10.29 5.64 0.72
N ARG A 12 -10.44 4.42 1.27
CA ARG A 12 -9.37 3.41 1.40
C ARG A 12 -8.99 2.85 0.01
N GLY A 13 -9.07 3.68 -1.03
CA GLY A 13 -8.56 3.38 -2.35
C GLY A 13 -7.04 3.38 -2.31
N PHE A 14 -6.45 2.45 -3.04
CA PHE A 14 -5.03 2.46 -3.39
C PHE A 14 -4.98 2.79 -4.88
N ASP A 15 -4.86 4.08 -5.19
CA ASP A 15 -5.04 4.61 -6.53
C ASP A 15 -3.76 4.41 -7.35
N THR A 16 -3.87 3.80 -8.53
CA THR A 16 -2.73 3.57 -9.43
C THR A 16 -3.09 3.98 -10.86
N PRO A 17 -3.34 5.29 -11.10
CA PRO A 17 -3.89 5.76 -12.37
C PRO A 17 -2.94 5.51 -13.55
N THR A 18 -1.63 5.52 -13.33
CA THR A 18 -0.66 5.22 -14.39
C THR A 18 -0.72 3.74 -14.75
N LEU A 19 -0.72 2.86 -13.75
CA LEU A 19 -0.86 1.42 -13.96
C LEU A 19 -2.17 1.09 -14.67
N ASP A 20 -3.28 1.66 -14.22
CA ASP A 20 -4.60 1.39 -14.80
C ASP A 20 -4.65 1.82 -16.28
N LEU A 21 -3.94 2.90 -16.65
CA LEU A 21 -3.82 3.37 -18.04
C LEU A 21 -2.93 2.47 -18.91
N VAL A 22 -1.80 1.99 -18.38
CA VAL A 22 -0.76 1.32 -19.17
C VAL A 22 -0.76 -0.21 -19.03
N SER A 23 -1.53 -0.77 -18.10
CA SER A 23 -1.56 -2.20 -17.76
C SER A 23 -1.67 -3.09 -18.98
N THR A 24 -2.64 -2.82 -19.86
CA THR A 24 -2.89 -3.62 -21.07
C THR A 24 -1.67 -3.61 -22.01
N ALA A 25 -1.07 -2.45 -22.25
CA ALA A 25 0.11 -2.33 -23.10
C ALA A 25 1.34 -2.99 -22.47
N LEU A 26 1.52 -2.83 -21.15
CA LEU A 26 2.62 -3.44 -20.41
C LEU A 26 2.50 -4.97 -20.40
N LEU A 27 1.31 -5.52 -20.15
CA LEU A 27 1.05 -6.95 -20.22
C LEU A 27 1.29 -7.51 -21.62
N HIS A 28 0.91 -6.77 -22.67
CA HIS A 28 1.20 -7.17 -24.05
C HIS A 28 2.71 -7.22 -24.32
N ALA A 29 3.46 -6.20 -23.89
CA ALA A 29 4.92 -6.20 -24.03
C ALA A 29 5.57 -7.37 -23.24
N ILE A 30 5.12 -7.64 -22.01
CA ILE A 30 5.59 -8.78 -21.21
C ILE A 30 5.29 -10.10 -21.95
N PHE A 31 4.11 -10.23 -22.56
CA PHE A 31 3.74 -11.40 -23.34
C PHE A 31 4.67 -11.63 -24.54
N GLU A 32 4.96 -10.59 -25.32
CA GLU A 32 5.89 -10.66 -26.47
C GLU A 32 7.30 -11.14 -26.08
N HIS A 33 7.72 -10.84 -24.85
CA HIS A 33 8.99 -11.29 -24.29
C HIS A 33 8.93 -12.65 -23.57
N GLY A 34 7.91 -13.46 -23.86
CA GLY A 34 7.77 -14.82 -23.31
C GLY A 34 7.22 -14.85 -21.88
N GLY A 35 6.73 -13.73 -21.36
CA GLY A 35 6.20 -13.60 -20.01
C GLY A 35 4.75 -14.07 -19.84
N TYR A 36 4.28 -15.03 -20.64
CA TYR A 36 2.89 -15.53 -20.60
C TYR A 36 2.41 -15.84 -19.17
N THR A 37 3.24 -16.54 -18.39
CA THR A 37 2.86 -16.88 -17.02
C THR A 37 2.81 -15.65 -16.10
N CYS A 38 3.68 -14.67 -16.32
CA CYS A 38 3.65 -13.39 -15.60
C CYS A 38 2.35 -12.64 -15.90
N VAL A 39 1.91 -12.62 -17.17
CA VAL A 39 0.66 -11.98 -17.59
C VAL A 39 -0.55 -12.66 -16.96
N SER A 40 -0.67 -13.99 -17.08
CA SER A 40 -1.79 -14.73 -16.49
C SER A 40 -1.89 -14.51 -14.98
N MET A 41 -0.73 -14.47 -14.31
CA MET A 41 -0.68 -14.26 -12.88
C MET A 41 -0.99 -12.80 -12.49
N ALA A 42 -0.51 -11.80 -13.24
CA ALA A 42 -0.85 -10.40 -12.99
C ALA A 42 -2.38 -10.16 -13.05
N THR A 43 -3.06 -10.76 -14.05
CA THR A 43 -4.52 -10.69 -14.15
C THR A 43 -5.25 -11.33 -12.96
N LEU A 44 -4.72 -12.44 -12.41
CA LEU A 44 -5.27 -13.06 -11.21
C LEU A 44 -4.99 -12.23 -9.94
N ALA A 45 -3.82 -11.59 -9.87
CA ALA A 45 -3.44 -10.72 -8.77
C ALA A 45 -4.29 -9.44 -8.73
N GLU A 46 -4.65 -8.88 -9.88
CA GLU A 46 -5.62 -7.77 -10.00
C GLU A 46 -6.98 -8.15 -9.41
N ASN A 47 -7.38 -9.42 -9.50
CA ASN A 47 -8.59 -9.95 -8.88
C ASN A 47 -8.44 -10.25 -7.38
N GLY A 48 -7.31 -9.89 -6.76
CA GLY A 48 -7.08 -9.96 -5.32
C GLY A 48 -6.33 -11.18 -4.81
N ASP A 49 -5.81 -12.05 -5.69
CA ASP A 49 -5.01 -13.21 -5.27
C ASP A 49 -3.57 -12.82 -4.89
N ILE A 50 -3.32 -12.68 -3.59
CA ILE A 50 -2.01 -12.31 -3.04
C ILE A 50 -0.91 -13.33 -3.37
N ARG A 51 -1.21 -14.64 -3.33
CA ARG A 51 -0.22 -15.68 -3.61
C ARG A 51 0.24 -15.56 -5.05
N THR A 52 -0.71 -15.22 -5.93
CA THR A 52 -0.39 -14.95 -7.30
C THR A 52 0.41 -13.66 -7.46
N ALA A 53 0.06 -12.58 -6.76
CA ALA A 53 0.81 -11.31 -6.79
C ALA A 53 2.28 -11.48 -6.34
N GLU A 54 2.52 -12.15 -5.22
CA GLU A 54 3.86 -12.46 -4.71
C GLU A 54 4.66 -13.31 -5.70
N ALA A 55 4.00 -14.27 -6.35
CA ALA A 55 4.65 -15.13 -7.32
C ALA A 55 4.94 -14.40 -8.66
N VAL A 56 4.18 -13.37 -9.04
CA VAL A 56 4.55 -12.44 -10.14
C VAL A 56 5.82 -11.68 -9.76
N CYS A 57 5.85 -11.07 -8.57
CA CYS A 57 7.04 -10.34 -8.08
C CYS A 57 8.29 -11.22 -8.14
N LYS A 58 8.20 -12.46 -7.63
CA LYS A 58 9.31 -13.40 -7.63
C LYS A 58 9.77 -13.75 -9.05
N ARG A 59 8.85 -14.02 -9.98
CA ARG A 59 9.19 -14.33 -11.38
C ARG A 59 9.79 -13.14 -12.11
N ALA A 60 9.24 -11.94 -11.93
CA ALA A 60 9.78 -10.71 -12.49
C ALA A 60 11.19 -10.44 -11.96
N TRP A 61 11.42 -10.68 -10.66
CA TRP A 61 12.74 -10.59 -10.04
C TRP A 61 13.75 -11.60 -10.64
N GLU A 62 13.34 -12.85 -10.81
CA GLU A 62 14.18 -13.88 -11.44
C GLU A 62 14.61 -13.47 -12.86
N GLN A 63 13.71 -12.81 -13.60
CA GLN A 63 13.99 -12.29 -14.95
C GLN A 63 14.63 -10.90 -14.97
N LEU A 64 14.74 -10.19 -13.83
CA LEU A 64 15.27 -8.82 -13.73
C LEU A 64 16.76 -8.74 -14.11
N HIS A 65 17.47 -9.85 -13.99
CA HIS A 65 18.86 -9.97 -14.46
C HIS A 65 18.96 -10.04 -15.99
N SER A 66 17.85 -10.22 -16.71
CA SER A 66 17.82 -10.07 -18.15
C SER A 66 17.87 -8.59 -18.54
N VAL A 67 18.54 -8.29 -19.65
CA VAL A 67 18.88 -6.92 -20.10
C VAL A 67 17.68 -6.09 -20.59
N LEU A 68 16.45 -6.60 -20.44
CA LEU A 68 15.25 -6.01 -21.04
C LEU A 68 14.51 -5.14 -20.02
N SER A 69 14.32 -3.87 -20.38
CA SER A 69 13.59 -2.88 -19.58
C SER A 69 12.18 -3.33 -19.19
N VAL A 70 11.54 -4.18 -20.01
CA VAL A 70 10.19 -4.70 -19.77
C VAL A 70 10.05 -5.42 -18.43
N TRP A 71 11.07 -6.16 -17.98
CA TRP A 71 11.01 -6.90 -16.71
C TRP A 71 11.12 -6.00 -15.49
N ARG A 72 11.80 -4.85 -15.64
CA ARG A 72 11.81 -3.81 -14.60
C ARG A 72 10.42 -3.20 -14.45
N GLU A 73 9.74 -2.93 -15.55
CA GLU A 73 8.36 -2.42 -15.50
C GLU A 73 7.38 -3.48 -14.96
N ALA A 74 7.54 -4.75 -15.35
CA ALA A 74 6.79 -5.85 -14.78
C ALA A 74 6.97 -5.97 -13.26
N TYR A 75 8.20 -5.78 -12.77
CA TYR A 75 8.50 -5.78 -11.35
C TYR A 75 7.82 -4.61 -10.61
N SER A 76 7.85 -3.40 -11.17
CA SER A 76 7.11 -2.25 -10.62
C SER A 76 5.60 -2.51 -10.54
N MET A 77 5.01 -3.08 -11.60
CA MET A 77 3.60 -3.47 -11.63
C MET A 77 3.29 -4.50 -10.52
N ALA A 78 4.12 -5.53 -10.39
CA ALA A 78 3.92 -6.56 -9.38
C ALA A 78 3.99 -5.98 -7.95
N CYS A 79 4.93 -5.06 -7.69
CA CYS A 79 5.02 -4.37 -6.41
C CYS A 79 3.74 -3.57 -6.11
N LEU A 80 3.16 -2.87 -7.09
CA LEU A 80 1.89 -2.14 -6.91
C LEU A 80 0.72 -3.09 -6.60
N LEU A 81 0.66 -4.26 -7.24
CA LEU A 81 -0.38 -5.27 -6.99
C LEU A 81 -0.28 -5.85 -5.56
N VAL A 82 0.92 -6.20 -5.12
CA VAL A 82 1.16 -6.67 -3.75
C VAL A 82 0.88 -5.56 -2.73
N ALA A 83 1.31 -4.32 -3.02
CA ALA A 83 1.05 -3.15 -2.19
C ALA A 83 -0.44 -2.91 -1.99
N ARG A 84 -1.22 -2.98 -3.08
CA ARG A 84 -2.69 -2.84 -3.05
C ARG A 84 -3.30 -3.87 -2.10
N HIS A 85 -2.85 -5.13 -2.17
CA HIS A 85 -3.36 -6.18 -1.28
C HIS A 85 -3.05 -5.90 0.20
N HIS A 86 -1.78 -5.66 0.55
CA HIS A 86 -1.39 -5.32 1.92
C HIS A 86 -2.10 -4.06 2.44
N TYR A 87 -2.34 -3.07 1.56
CA TYR A 87 -3.04 -1.84 1.91
C TYR A 87 -4.49 -2.11 2.32
N HIS A 88 -5.20 -2.99 1.59
CA HIS A 88 -6.55 -3.42 1.97
C HIS A 88 -6.59 -4.16 3.30
N ASN A 89 -5.52 -4.89 3.66
CA ASN A 89 -5.37 -5.56 4.95
C ASN A 89 -4.92 -4.61 6.08
N GLY A 90 -4.57 -3.36 5.78
CA GLY A 90 -4.04 -2.39 6.75
C GLY A 90 -2.58 -2.63 7.15
N GLU A 91 -1.85 -3.45 6.38
CA GLU A 91 -0.47 -3.86 6.65
C GLU A 91 0.54 -2.82 6.13
N PHE A 92 0.42 -1.57 6.58
CA PHE A 92 1.15 -0.42 6.00
C PHE A 92 2.68 -0.58 5.94
N LYS A 93 3.28 -1.30 6.90
CA LYS A 93 4.72 -1.59 6.90
C LYS A 93 5.13 -2.48 5.72
N ASP A 94 4.31 -3.48 5.42
CA ASP A 94 4.55 -4.38 4.28
C ASP A 94 4.31 -3.66 2.96
N VAL A 95 3.30 -2.78 2.91
CA VAL A 95 3.07 -1.91 1.74
C VAL A 95 4.32 -1.06 1.46
N LEU A 96 4.84 -0.33 2.45
CA LEU A 96 6.05 0.50 2.26
C LEU A 96 7.25 -0.32 1.80
N ARG A 97 7.50 -1.47 2.44
CA ARG A 97 8.61 -2.36 2.06
C ARG A 97 8.54 -2.79 0.60
N VAL A 98 7.36 -3.16 0.12
CA VAL A 98 7.20 -3.60 -1.27
C VAL A 98 7.29 -2.44 -2.27
N LEU A 99 6.79 -1.25 -1.91
CA LEU A 99 6.90 -0.07 -2.74
C LEU A 99 8.35 0.43 -2.87
N ASP A 100 9.11 0.40 -1.77
CA ASP A 100 10.53 0.73 -1.78
C ASP A 100 11.31 -0.18 -2.74
N LEU A 101 11.01 -1.49 -2.74
CA LEU A 101 11.60 -2.42 -3.69
C LEU A 101 11.22 -2.07 -5.14
N GLY A 102 9.96 -1.73 -5.41
CA GLY A 102 9.51 -1.26 -6.72
C GLY A 102 10.27 -0.02 -7.20
N ILE A 103 10.56 0.93 -6.30
CA ILE A 103 11.35 2.14 -6.60
C ILE A 103 12.82 1.82 -6.91
N ILE A 104 13.46 0.98 -6.09
CA ILE A 104 14.90 0.72 -6.17
C ILE A 104 15.23 -0.14 -7.38
N MET A 105 14.39 -1.16 -7.64
CA MET A 105 14.71 -2.25 -8.57
C MET A 105 13.85 -2.23 -9.84
N GLY A 106 12.69 -1.57 -9.77
CA GLY A 106 11.75 -1.52 -10.87
C GLY A 106 12.11 -0.51 -11.95
N GLY A 107 11.18 -0.38 -12.89
CA GLY A 107 11.26 0.56 -14.00
C GLY A 107 10.66 1.93 -13.67
N THR A 108 10.83 2.88 -14.59
CA THR A 108 10.44 4.28 -14.37
C THR A 108 9.02 4.60 -14.81
N LEU A 109 8.37 3.73 -15.61
CA LEU A 109 7.01 3.98 -16.14
C LEU A 109 6.00 4.21 -15.02
N LEU A 110 6.07 3.36 -13.99
CA LEU A 110 5.14 3.35 -12.86
C LEU A 110 5.65 4.13 -11.63
N ARG A 111 6.73 4.90 -11.80
CA ARG A 111 7.39 5.61 -10.69
C ARG A 111 6.47 6.60 -9.98
N LYS A 112 5.60 7.28 -10.72
CA LYS A 112 4.63 8.24 -10.15
C LYS A 112 3.65 7.54 -9.21
N ASP A 113 3.09 6.41 -9.61
CA ASP A 113 2.16 5.64 -8.79
C ASP A 113 2.85 5.10 -7.52
N LEU A 114 4.10 4.63 -7.66
CA LEU A 114 4.92 4.21 -6.51
C LEU A 114 5.17 5.34 -5.51
N ASP A 115 5.63 6.51 -6.00
CA ASP A 115 5.93 7.67 -5.16
C ASP A 115 4.65 8.19 -4.47
N SER A 116 3.54 8.32 -5.21
CA SER A 116 2.24 8.74 -4.65
C SER A 116 1.69 7.77 -3.60
N ALA A 117 1.86 6.46 -3.81
CA ALA A 117 1.46 5.46 -2.83
C ALA A 117 2.28 5.58 -1.53
N ILE A 118 3.60 5.76 -1.63
CA ILE A 118 4.48 5.97 -0.45
C ILE A 118 4.09 7.24 0.29
N GLU A 119 3.84 8.34 -0.41
CA GLU A 119 3.43 9.60 0.21
C GLU A 119 2.13 9.43 1.00
N LYS A 120 1.12 8.80 0.38
CA LYS A 120 -0.19 8.51 1.00
C LYS A 120 -0.05 7.67 2.28
N ILE A 121 0.75 6.60 2.25
CA ILE A 121 0.93 5.71 3.41
C ILE A 121 1.76 6.39 4.50
N SER A 122 2.77 7.16 4.11
CA SER A 122 3.59 7.93 5.05
C SER A 122 2.75 8.97 5.80
N GLU A 123 1.83 9.64 5.11
CA GLU A 123 0.84 10.53 5.74
C GLU A 123 -0.08 9.79 6.70
N GLN A 124 -0.61 8.63 6.27
CA GLN A 124 -1.51 7.83 7.10
C GLN A 124 -0.82 7.34 8.37
N THR A 125 0.44 6.92 8.26
CA THR A 125 1.28 6.50 9.38
C THR A 125 1.53 7.66 10.35
N ARG A 126 1.86 8.86 9.85
CA ARG A 126 2.02 10.07 10.68
C ARG A 126 0.73 10.47 11.40
N LYS A 127 -0.42 10.36 10.73
CA LYS A 127 -1.74 10.67 11.33
C LYS A 127 -2.08 9.67 12.44
N SER A 128 -1.82 8.38 12.24
CA SER A 128 -2.07 7.33 13.23
C SER A 128 -1.25 7.51 14.52
N VAL A 129 0.02 7.90 14.41
CA VAL A 129 0.88 8.20 15.57
C VAL A 129 0.30 9.35 16.38
N ARG A 130 -0.09 10.46 15.72
CA ARG A 130 -0.66 11.63 16.40
C ARG A 130 -1.99 11.35 17.11
N VAL A 131 -2.85 10.49 16.55
CA VAL A 131 -4.11 10.10 17.21
C VAL A 131 -3.83 9.24 18.44
N SER A 132 -2.82 8.35 18.37
CA SER A 132 -2.40 7.54 19.53
C SER A 132 -1.82 8.41 20.65
N ASP A 133 -1.03 9.42 20.31
CA ASP A 133 -0.50 10.40 21.28
C ASP A 133 -1.61 11.24 21.92
N LEU A 134 -2.64 11.64 21.16
CA LEU A 134 -3.77 12.39 21.69
C LEU A 134 -4.66 11.53 22.60
N GLY A 135 -4.96 10.29 22.21
CA GLY A 135 -5.75 9.36 23.02
C GLY A 135 -5.08 8.98 24.34
N ASN A 136 -3.74 9.03 24.41
CA ASN A 136 -3.01 8.78 25.66
C ASN A 136 -2.95 10.02 26.58
N SER A 137 -3.34 11.20 26.08
CA SER A 137 -3.38 12.44 26.87
C SER A 137 -4.73 12.67 27.58
N GLU A 138 -5.83 12.11 27.08
CA GLU A 138 -7.15 12.29 27.69
C GLU A 138 -7.35 11.43 28.94
N HIS A 139 -6.63 10.30 29.06
CA HIS A 139 -6.73 9.42 30.22
C HIS A 139 -5.91 9.86 31.44
N ARG A 140 -5.07 10.90 31.33
CA ARG A 140 -4.20 11.36 32.44
C ARG A 140 -4.64 12.67 33.09
N LEU A 141 -5.72 13.32 32.63
CA LEU A 141 -6.15 14.61 33.18
C LEU A 141 -7.25 14.51 34.24
N VAL A 142 -7.88 13.34 34.45
CA VAL A 142 -9.02 13.25 35.40
C VAL A 142 -8.62 12.79 36.81
N ASP A 143 -7.43 12.20 37.02
CA ASP A 143 -7.09 11.60 38.32
C ASP A 143 -6.30 12.50 39.29
N ARG A 144 -6.40 13.83 39.15
CA ARG A 144 -5.75 14.77 40.08
C ARG A 144 -6.65 15.80 40.76
N LYS A 145 -7.97 15.68 40.64
CA LYS A 145 -8.90 16.46 41.46
C LYS A 145 -9.92 15.52 42.06
N LEU A 146 -9.67 15.07 43.29
CA LEU A 146 -10.69 14.75 44.31
C LEU A 146 -9.97 14.10 45.49
N GLY A 147 -9.46 14.89 46.44
CA GLY A 147 -8.79 14.25 47.57
C GLY A 147 -8.25 15.12 48.68
N TRP A 148 -8.76 16.32 48.93
CA TRP A 148 -8.69 16.95 50.25
C TRP A 148 -9.98 17.71 50.55
N GLY A 149 -11.05 16.94 50.74
CA GLY A 149 -12.24 17.37 51.44
C GLY A 149 -11.99 17.32 52.95
N THR A 150 -11.94 18.52 53.51
CA THR A 150 -11.88 18.89 54.92
C THR A 150 -12.91 18.10 55.74
N LYS A 151 -12.44 17.25 56.65
CA LYS A 151 -13.26 16.70 57.73
C LYS A 151 -13.10 17.61 58.95
N HIS A 152 -13.92 18.65 58.98
CA HIS A 152 -14.31 19.32 60.21
C HIS A 152 -15.51 18.56 60.77
N PHE A 153 -15.36 17.97 61.94
CA PHE A 153 -16.33 17.93 63.03
C PHE A 153 -15.58 17.59 64.31
#